data_AF-A0A502DQ39-F1
#
_entry.id   AF-A0A502DQ39-F1
#
_cell.length_a   1.000
_cell.length_b   1.000
_cell.length_c   1.000
_cell.angle_alpha   90.00
_cell.angle_beta   90.00
_cell.angle_gamma   90.00
#
_symmetry.space_group_name_H-M   'P 1'
#
loop_
_entity.id
_entity.type
_entity.pdbx_description
1 polymer ?
#
loop_
_entity_poly.entity_id
_entity_poly.type
_entity_poly.pdbx_seq_one_letter_code
_entity_poly.pdbx_strand_id
1 'polypeptide(L)' 'MPMTLEVETGQFVQANGLKIHYHALGEGKPVVMLHGGGPGAAGWSNYSRNVKPLARTFR' A
#
# COMPACT_ATOMS: atom_id res chain seq x y z
N MET A 1 -8.25 -12.63 -14.51
CA MET A 1 -6.77 -12.60 -14.42
C MET A 1 -6.40 -12.20 -12.99
N PRO A 2 -5.63 -12.96 -12.22
CA PRO A 2 -5.17 -12.47 -10.93
C PRO A 2 -4.18 -11.35 -11.18
N MET A 3 -4.52 -10.12 -10.79
CA MET A 3 -3.58 -9.01 -10.77
C MET A 3 -2.55 -9.33 -9.68
N THR A 4 -1.38 -9.78 -10.09
CA THR A 4 -0.20 -9.85 -9.22
C THR A 4 0.21 -8.40 -9.00
N LEU A 5 0.06 -7.92 -7.78
CA LEU A 5 0.57 -6.61 -7.40
C LEU A 5 2.01 -6.80 -7.00
N GLU A 6 2.90 -6.13 -7.73
CA GLU A 6 4.32 -6.17 -7.49
C GLU A 6 4.74 -4.86 -6.82
N VAL A 7 5.81 -4.91 -6.03
CA VAL A 7 6.37 -3.75 -5.31
C VAL A 7 6.59 -2.57 -6.27
N GLU A 8 7.02 -2.85 -7.50
CA GLU A 8 7.37 -1.82 -8.49
C GLU A 8 6.16 -1.10 -9.10
N THR A 9 4.94 -1.64 -8.95
CA THR A 9 3.72 -1.08 -9.56
C THR A 9 3.05 0.03 -8.73
N GLY A 10 3.66 0.46 -7.63
CA GLY A 10 3.10 1.50 -6.77
C GLY A 10 3.18 2.91 -7.36
N GLN A 11 2.49 3.84 -6.69
CA GLN A 11 2.42 5.25 -7.03
C GLN A 11 3.33 6.07 -6.10
N PHE A 12 3.54 7.34 -6.43
CA PHE A 12 4.24 8.30 -5.58
C PHE A 12 3.39 9.52 -5.25
N VAL A 13 3.53 10.06 -4.05
CA VAL A 13 2.92 11.33 -3.62
C VAL A 13 3.97 12.21 -2.94
N GLN A 14 3.82 13.53 -3.08
CA GLN A 14 4.60 14.50 -2.32
C GLN A 14 3.86 14.86 -1.04
N ALA A 15 4.49 14.64 0.11
CA ALA A 15 3.93 15.01 1.41
C ALA A 15 5.04 15.54 2.31
N ASN A 16 4.88 16.76 2.84
CA ASN A 16 5.86 17.40 3.72
C ASN A 16 7.30 17.41 3.14
N GLY A 17 7.44 17.68 1.83
CA GLY A 17 8.73 17.66 1.13
C GLY A 17 9.31 16.27 0.86
N LEU A 18 8.62 15.19 1.25
CA LEU A 18 9.05 13.82 1.01
C LEU A 18 8.31 13.20 -0.17
N LYS A 19 9.04 12.48 -1.03
CA LYS A 19 8.48 11.65 -2.09
C LYS A 19 8.19 10.25 -1.53
N ILE A 20 6.92 9.97 -1.28
CA ILE A 20 6.47 8.74 -0.62
C ILE A 20 5.93 7.77 -1.68
N HIS A 21 6.45 6.54 -1.69
CA HIS A 21 5.91 5.44 -2.49
C HIS A 21 4.76 4.76 -1.73
N TYR A 22 3.67 4.43 -2.43
CA TYR A 22 2.51 3.77 -1.83
C TYR A 22 1.73 2.94 -2.87
N HIS A 23 0.90 2.02 -2.38
CA HIS A 23 -0.09 1.32 -3.19
C HIS A 23 -1.49 1.75 -2.76
N ALA A 24 -2.39 1.99 -3.71
CA ALA A 24 -3.80 2.25 -3.47
C ALA A 24 -4.64 1.23 -4.24
N LEU A 25 -5.57 0.59 -3.52
CA LEU A 25 -6.39 -0.48 -4.06
C LEU A 25 -7.80 -0.39 -3.50
N GLY A 26 -8.77 -0.78 -4.31
CA GLY A 26 -10.17 -0.75 -3.90
C GLY A 26 -10.78 0.65 -3.99
N GLU A 27 -12.02 0.73 -3.53
CA GLU A 27 -12.87 1.92 -3.54
C GLU A 27 -13.65 1.98 -2.22
N GLY A 28 -14.16 3.17 -1.87
CA GLY A 28 -14.91 3.38 -0.63
C GLY A 28 -14.12 4.15 0.44
N LYS A 29 -14.41 3.86 1.72
CA LYS A 29 -13.82 4.61 2.84
C LYS A 29 -12.30 4.36 2.93
N PRO A 30 -11.47 5.40 3.05
CA PRO A 30 -10.02 5.25 3.06
C PRO A 30 -9.51 4.57 4.34
N VAL A 31 -8.55 3.65 4.18
CA VAL A 31 -7.79 2.98 5.23
C VAL A 31 -6.30 3.04 4.88
N VAL A 32 -5.51 3.68 5.74
CA VAL A 32 -4.06 3.81 5.57
C VAL A 32 -3.34 2.75 6.39
N MET A 33 -2.45 1.98 5.75
CA MET A 33 -1.64 0.95 6.40
C MET A 33 -0.21 1.45 6.60
N LEU A 34 0.23 1.58 7.86
CA LEU A 34 1.54 2.12 8.23
C LEU A 34 2.46 1.00 8.71
N HIS A 35 3.57 0.78 8.02
CA HIS A 35 4.50 -0.31 8.33
C HIS A 35 5.27 -0.05 9.64
N GLY A 36 5.89 -1.11 10.18
CA GLY A 36 6.77 -1.00 11.35
C GLY A 36 8.14 -0.39 11.01
N GLY A 37 8.96 -0.09 12.01
CA GLY A 37 10.27 0.57 11.85
C GLY A 37 11.49 -0.36 11.73
N GLY A 38 11.30 -1.66 11.52
CA GLY A 38 12.41 -2.62 11.45
C GLY A 38 13.28 -2.46 10.18
N PRO A 39 14.54 -2.95 10.17
CA PRO A 39 15.38 -2.92 8.97
C PRO A 39 14.69 -3.58 7.78
N GLY A 40 14.56 -2.85 6.66
CA GLY A 40 13.90 -3.33 5.44
C GLY A 40 12.35 -3.34 5.49
N ALA A 41 11.74 -2.77 6.53
CA ALA A 41 10.28 -2.62 6.60
C ALA A 41 9.78 -1.60 5.56
N ALA A 42 8.72 -1.99 4.86
CA ALA A 42 8.00 -1.16 3.89
C ALA A 42 6.52 -1.54 3.93
N GLY A 43 5.66 -0.69 3.38
CA GLY A 43 4.21 -0.96 3.30
C GLY A 43 3.91 -2.32 2.68
N TRP A 44 4.56 -2.66 1.56
CA TRP A 44 4.34 -3.92 0.86
C TRP A 44 4.82 -5.15 1.64
N SER A 45 6.01 -5.08 2.25
CA SER A 45 6.57 -6.20 3.01
C SER A 45 5.75 -6.51 4.27
N ASN A 46 5.07 -5.53 4.85
CA ASN A 46 4.17 -5.74 5.99
C ASN A 46 2.72 -6.09 5.60
N TYR A 47 2.19 -5.58 4.48
CA TYR A 47 0.74 -5.64 4.23
C TYR A 47 0.29 -6.25 2.90
N SER A 48 1.21 -6.79 2.08
CA SER A 48 0.86 -7.45 0.80
C SER A 48 -0.19 -8.57 0.94
N ARG A 49 -0.26 -9.25 2.10
CA ARG A 49 -1.26 -10.29 2.38
C ARG A 49 -2.61 -9.76 2.84
N ASN A 50 -2.66 -8.54 3.35
CA ASN A 50 -3.85 -7.91 3.91
C ASN A 50 -4.59 -7.03 2.89
N VAL A 51 -3.84 -6.42 1.96
CA VAL A 51 -4.37 -5.40 1.04
C VAL A 51 -5.47 -5.94 0.12
N LYS A 52 -5.33 -7.18 -0.40
CA LYS A 52 -6.33 -7.77 -1.31
C LYS A 52 -7.69 -8.00 -0.63
N PRO A 53 -7.79 -8.61 0.57
CA PRO A 53 -9.05 -8.71 1.30
C PRO A 53 -9.66 -7.35 1.67
N LEU A 54 -8.85 -6.41 2.16
CA LEU A 54 -9.33 -5.09 2.60
C LEU A 54 -9.87 -4.25 1.44
N ALA A 55 -9.22 -4.31 0.27
CA ALA A 55 -9.63 -3.59 -0.93
C ALA A 55 -11.00 -4.01 -1.48
N ARG A 56 -11.62 -5.08 -0.96
CA ARG A 56 -13.00 -5.47 -1.31
C ARG A 56 -14.04 -4.54 -0.69
N THR A 57 -13.68 -3.73 0.30
CA THR A 57 -14.60 -2.90 1.09
C THR A 57 -14.08 -1.49 1.32
N PHE A 58 -12.76 -1.32 1.34
CA PHE A 58 -12.08 -0.07 1.63
C PHE A 58 -11.20 0.36 0.46
N ARG A 59 -10.75 1.62 0.51
CA ARG A 59 -9.72 2.16 -0.36
C ARG A 59 -8.43 2.46 0.40
#